data_AF-A0A238VP52-F1
#
_entry.id   AF-A0A238VP52-F1
#
_cell.length_a   1.000
_cell.length_b   1.000
_cell.length_c   1.000
_cell.angle_alpha   90.00
_cell.angle_beta   90.00
_cell.angle_gamma   90.00
#
_symmetry.space_group_name_H-M   'P 1'
#
loop_
_entity.id
_entity.type
_entity.pdbx_description
1 polymer ?
#
loop_
_entity_poly.entity_id
_entity_poly.type
_entity_poly.pdbx_seq_one_letter_code
_entity_poly.pdbx_strand_id
1 'polypeptide(L)'
;MKNILVVLFFIVFTCFSVNASRVVVSTDIGFDANDSTSFLEIAFTNTTADTIIIDNVGMDWRTGPLDINRDDVTIILESGVVIRALPNVFGEFDSLIRIRDRSNITILGYGATLIMNKQEYIDLADSEFRHGIDLNSAISILIEGLTIRDSGGDGISISKSFAADSPQNYSENIRIKNCVSNNNYRQGLAIISAKDVEILYCEFSDTSGTLPEDGIDIEPFEPDQRIEDVLIKGCRILNNNGNAIQVAMEFMDDSSQDISILVEDTYMSGNHDPSNAFSFAELNIDDNGENGVDGFVTFSNCYVDSSEWTAVYISKTIDSYQANFENCVFKDVSNDPIDLNNPIFFEVTDYENPVARFGGATFTNCTIIYDEDIPFLNLVENLPTSPGLGNVTGNFYVINPNTVSFETGADPENTAITFNSFDSFPVTEVNISASQFQYTEGVDASFRFDLQRESDILLPVAVNLSLDGTTTFGEDYDRQPGFVIFEDGENQIEETIDIILDQEEEAIEKLDIEISPNDCYVIGSEGSLSLDLIDATLSVDVFDIRSLKAYPNPVSDRLMLKLPEGNYQIILYSILGNKLKEFSLLESNTQIAMNDYPTGTYILKIIDNTDQKQKTIKLIKK
;
A
#
# COMPACT_ATOMS: atom_id res chain seq x y z
N MET A 1 -22.71 -7.70 65.76
CA MET A 1 -21.23 -7.79 65.81
C MET A 1 -20.83 -9.12 65.20
N LYS A 2 -20.50 -9.09 63.91
CA LYS A 2 -19.13 -9.23 63.35
C LYS A 2 -18.62 -10.67 63.39
N ASN A 3 -18.52 -11.27 62.21
CA ASN A 3 -17.32 -11.95 61.73
C ASN A 3 -17.42 -12.02 60.19
N ILE A 4 -16.74 -11.09 59.53
CA ILE A 4 -16.42 -11.16 58.11
C ILE A 4 -15.00 -11.71 58.03
N LEU A 5 -14.85 -12.85 57.38
CA LEU A 5 -13.58 -13.47 57.02
C LEU A 5 -13.09 -12.77 55.76
N VAL A 6 -11.99 -12.01 55.84
CA VAL A 6 -11.30 -11.46 54.68
C VAL A 6 -10.22 -12.45 54.27
N VAL A 7 -10.40 -13.07 53.11
CA VAL A 7 -9.36 -13.87 52.44
C VAL A 7 -8.62 -12.93 51.51
N LEU A 8 -7.32 -12.75 51.76
CA LEU A 8 -6.42 -11.90 50.96
C LEU A 8 -5.87 -12.77 49.82
N PHE A 9 -6.24 -12.48 48.57
CA PHE A 9 -5.59 -13.06 47.38
C PHE A 9 -4.31 -12.29 47.09
N PHE A 10 -3.16 -12.95 47.18
CA PHE A 10 -1.89 -12.44 46.66
C PHE A 10 -1.85 -12.69 45.15
N ILE A 11 -2.00 -11.64 44.33
CA ILE A 11 -1.66 -11.71 42.91
C ILE A 11 -0.16 -11.52 42.80
N VAL A 12 0.55 -12.58 42.44
CA VAL A 12 1.97 -12.52 42.07
C VAL A 12 2.03 -11.98 40.65
N PHE A 13 2.41 -10.71 40.49
CA PHE A 13 2.82 -10.19 39.18
C PHE A 13 4.20 -10.77 38.86
N THR A 14 4.23 -11.84 38.06
CA THR A 14 5.44 -12.24 37.33
C THR A 14 5.57 -11.30 36.14
N CYS A 15 6.51 -10.35 36.18
CA CYS A 15 7.02 -9.71 34.98
C CYS A 15 7.68 -10.80 34.13
N PHE A 16 6.98 -11.28 33.10
CA PHE A 16 7.64 -11.95 31.99
C PHE A 16 8.29 -10.85 31.16
N SER A 17 9.62 -10.87 31.06
CA SER A 17 10.30 -10.21 29.93
C SER A 17 9.93 -11.02 28.69
N VAL A 18 9.02 -10.52 27.87
CA VAL A 18 8.86 -11.02 26.50
C VAL A 18 10.10 -10.54 25.76
N ASN A 19 11.10 -11.41 25.62
CA ASN A 19 12.18 -11.13 24.68
C ASN A 19 11.65 -11.57 23.32
N ALA A 20 11.51 -10.65 22.38
CA ALA A 20 11.24 -11.00 20.99
C ALA A 20 12.32 -11.98 20.51
N SER A 21 11.92 -13.11 19.95
CA SER A 21 12.84 -14.13 19.46
C SER A 21 12.98 -13.98 17.94
N ARG A 22 14.16 -13.52 17.50
CA ARG A 22 14.49 -13.43 16.08
C ARG A 22 15.39 -14.57 15.60
N VAL A 23 15.25 -14.91 14.33
CA VAL A 23 16.16 -15.79 13.57
C VAL A 23 16.60 -15.06 12.31
N VAL A 24 17.91 -14.98 12.09
CA VAL A 24 18.50 -14.54 10.82
C VAL A 24 18.81 -15.79 10.01
N VAL A 25 18.15 -15.96 8.86
CA VAL A 25 18.13 -17.26 8.15
C VAL A 25 19.55 -17.72 7.79
N SER A 26 20.40 -16.86 7.23
CA SER A 26 21.72 -17.31 6.77
C SER A 26 22.63 -17.76 7.92
N THR A 27 22.57 -17.09 9.07
CA THR A 27 23.49 -17.35 10.20
C THR A 27 22.97 -18.42 11.15
N ASP A 28 21.66 -18.48 11.36
CA ASP A 28 21.06 -19.36 12.36
C ASP A 28 20.55 -20.67 11.76
N ILE A 29 20.23 -20.70 10.46
CA ILE A 29 19.71 -21.88 9.76
C ILE A 29 20.69 -22.33 8.66
N GLY A 30 20.99 -21.45 7.72
CA GLY A 30 21.91 -21.71 6.61
C GLY A 30 21.49 -21.02 5.31
N PHE A 31 22.35 -21.15 4.30
CA PHE A 31 22.16 -20.60 2.96
C PHE A 31 22.90 -21.46 1.92
N ASP A 32 22.30 -21.66 0.75
CA ASP A 32 22.97 -22.22 -0.44
C ASP A 32 22.54 -21.46 -1.69
N ALA A 33 23.53 -20.86 -2.36
CA ALA A 33 23.33 -20.05 -3.56
C ALA A 33 22.73 -20.84 -4.75
N ASN A 34 22.80 -22.17 -4.73
CA ASN A 34 22.20 -22.99 -5.78
C ASN A 34 20.75 -23.34 -5.48
N ASP A 35 20.44 -23.66 -4.23
CA ASP A 35 19.13 -24.11 -3.74
C ASP A 35 19.02 -23.93 -2.21
N SER A 36 18.37 -22.85 -1.80
CA SER A 36 18.09 -22.51 -0.40
C SER A 36 16.74 -23.02 0.12
N THR A 37 16.01 -23.83 -0.66
CA THR A 37 14.63 -24.26 -0.33
C THR A 37 14.52 -24.80 1.09
N SER A 38 15.36 -25.76 1.46
CA SER A 38 15.29 -26.39 2.79
C SER A 38 15.56 -25.43 3.95
N PHE A 39 16.35 -24.37 3.75
CA PHE A 39 16.63 -23.40 4.81
C PHE A 39 15.45 -22.45 5.02
N LEU A 40 14.82 -21.99 3.92
CA LEU A 40 13.62 -21.17 3.96
C LEU A 40 12.43 -21.96 4.52
N GLU A 41 12.25 -23.22 4.11
CA GLU A 41 11.25 -24.12 4.70
C GLU A 41 11.45 -24.28 6.21
N ILE A 42 12.68 -24.49 6.69
CA ILE A 42 12.97 -24.56 8.12
C ILE A 42 12.59 -23.24 8.82
N ALA A 43 12.91 -22.09 8.21
CA ALA A 43 12.57 -20.78 8.77
C ALA A 43 11.05 -20.65 8.97
N PHE A 44 10.29 -20.97 7.92
CA PHE A 44 8.84 -20.81 7.86
C PHE A 44 8.03 -21.88 8.61
N THR A 45 8.64 -23.01 8.99
CA THR A 45 7.89 -24.13 9.61
C THR A 45 8.42 -24.59 10.97
N ASN A 46 9.74 -24.54 11.19
CA ASN A 46 10.39 -25.28 12.27
C ASN A 46 11.07 -24.38 13.32
N THR A 47 11.01 -23.05 13.16
CA THR A 47 11.50 -22.10 14.17
C THR A 47 10.42 -21.80 15.21
N THR A 48 10.85 -21.30 16.37
CA THR A 48 9.96 -20.73 17.41
C THR A 48 10.14 -19.21 17.53
N ALA A 49 10.88 -18.63 16.59
CA ALA A 49 11.04 -17.20 16.46
C ALA A 49 9.69 -16.54 16.13
N ASP A 50 9.45 -15.37 16.72
CA ASP A 50 8.35 -14.47 16.31
C ASP A 50 8.77 -13.62 15.09
N THR A 51 10.08 -13.46 14.86
CA THR A 51 10.64 -12.67 13.76
C THR A 51 11.63 -13.51 12.94
N ILE A 52 11.43 -13.58 11.63
CA ILE A 52 12.33 -14.21 10.68
C ILE A 52 12.94 -13.12 9.81
N ILE A 53 14.27 -13.05 9.74
CA ILE A 53 14.99 -12.12 8.88
C ILE A 53 15.64 -12.93 7.76
N ILE A 54 15.15 -12.76 6.54
CA ILE A 54 15.82 -13.22 5.32
C ILE A 54 16.81 -12.11 4.98
N ASP A 55 18.08 -12.34 5.31
CA ASP A 55 19.13 -11.35 5.21
C ASP A 55 19.74 -11.27 3.81
N ASN A 56 20.25 -10.09 3.47
CA ASN A 56 20.93 -9.86 2.21
C ASN A 56 22.36 -10.43 2.26
N VAL A 57 22.50 -11.65 1.75
CA VAL A 57 23.80 -12.35 1.64
C VAL A 57 24.62 -11.98 0.39
N GLY A 58 24.16 -10.98 -0.39
CA GLY A 58 24.78 -10.55 -1.65
C GLY A 58 24.55 -11.51 -2.83
N MET A 59 23.63 -12.46 -2.70
CA MET A 59 23.23 -13.44 -3.73
C MET A 59 21.74 -13.77 -3.56
N ASP A 60 21.11 -14.25 -4.65
CA ASP A 60 19.71 -14.66 -4.65
C ASP A 60 19.46 -15.89 -3.75
N TRP A 61 18.36 -15.85 -3.00
CA TRP A 61 17.76 -16.98 -2.31
C TRP A 61 16.98 -17.83 -3.31
N ARG A 62 17.67 -18.77 -3.98
CA ARG A 62 17.05 -19.64 -4.99
C ARG A 62 16.23 -20.73 -4.33
N THR A 63 14.98 -20.93 -4.72
CA THR A 63 14.06 -21.83 -4.01
C THR A 63 13.05 -22.50 -4.93
N GLY A 64 12.58 -23.69 -4.54
CA GLY A 64 11.31 -24.24 -4.99
C GLY A 64 10.12 -23.55 -4.30
N PRO A 65 8.90 -24.13 -4.44
CA PRO A 65 7.70 -23.62 -3.77
C PRO A 65 7.87 -23.54 -2.25
N LEU A 66 7.33 -22.50 -1.62
CA LEU A 66 7.39 -22.31 -0.17
C LEU A 66 5.98 -22.15 0.43
N ASP A 67 5.76 -22.82 1.56
CA ASP A 67 4.57 -22.63 2.40
C ASP A 67 4.99 -21.92 3.70
N ILE A 68 4.40 -20.75 3.98
CA ILE A 68 4.47 -20.16 5.32
C ILE A 68 3.44 -20.89 6.18
N ASN A 69 3.88 -21.95 6.84
CA ASN A 69 3.01 -22.91 7.51
C ASN A 69 2.98 -22.73 9.04
N ARG A 70 2.80 -21.50 9.50
CA ARG A 70 2.63 -21.17 10.92
C ARG A 70 1.97 -19.81 11.11
N ASP A 71 1.47 -19.59 12.33
CA ASP A 71 0.84 -18.34 12.74
C ASP A 71 1.81 -17.44 13.54
N ASP A 72 1.39 -16.20 13.78
CA ASP A 72 2.04 -15.24 14.68
C ASP A 72 3.51 -14.98 14.34
N VAL A 73 3.78 -14.58 13.10
CA VAL A 73 5.16 -14.37 12.63
C VAL A 73 5.32 -13.11 11.78
N THR A 74 6.38 -12.37 12.07
CA THR A 74 6.88 -11.29 11.21
C THR A 74 8.06 -11.81 10.38
N ILE A 75 8.01 -11.64 9.07
CA ILE A 75 9.05 -11.99 8.12
C ILE A 75 9.58 -10.68 7.54
N ILE A 76 10.87 -10.44 7.69
CA ILE A 76 11.56 -9.25 7.16
C ILE A 76 12.50 -9.74 6.07
N LEU A 77 12.31 -9.25 4.86
CA LEU A 77 13.27 -9.39 3.77
C LEU A 77 14.08 -8.10 3.75
N GLU A 78 15.39 -8.20 4.01
CA GLU A 78 16.26 -7.01 3.97
C GLU A 78 16.29 -6.40 2.55
N SER A 79 16.51 -5.09 2.47
CA SER A 79 16.64 -4.38 1.19
C SER A 79 17.71 -5.05 0.30
N GLY A 80 17.38 -5.23 -0.98
CA GLY A 80 18.20 -5.92 -1.97
C GLY A 80 18.14 -7.46 -1.92
N VAL A 81 17.34 -8.06 -1.04
CA VAL A 81 17.06 -9.50 -1.07
C VAL A 81 16.27 -9.87 -2.31
N VAL A 82 16.70 -10.95 -2.98
CA VAL A 82 15.95 -11.57 -4.08
C VAL A 82 15.62 -13.01 -3.72
N ILE A 83 14.34 -13.36 -3.65
CA ILE A 83 13.88 -14.76 -3.62
C ILE A 83 13.55 -15.17 -5.05
N ARG A 84 14.29 -16.16 -5.59
CA ARG A 84 14.20 -16.57 -6.98
C ARG A 84 13.73 -18.00 -7.15
N ALA A 85 12.72 -18.22 -7.99
CA ALA A 85 12.30 -19.56 -8.38
C ALA A 85 13.43 -20.37 -9.04
N LEU A 86 13.60 -21.60 -8.60
CA LEU A 86 14.39 -22.60 -9.32
C LEU A 86 13.71 -22.96 -10.65
N PRO A 87 14.50 -23.22 -11.71
CA PRO A 87 13.94 -23.58 -13.02
C PRO A 87 13.40 -25.01 -13.02
N ASN A 88 12.25 -25.24 -13.66
CA ASN A 88 11.62 -26.55 -13.90
C ASN A 88 11.24 -27.35 -12.64
N VAL A 89 10.96 -26.68 -11.51
CA VAL A 89 10.59 -27.38 -10.25
C VAL A 89 9.17 -27.09 -9.76
N PHE A 90 8.50 -26.06 -10.30
CA PHE A 90 7.15 -25.70 -9.87
C PHE A 90 6.12 -26.61 -10.56
N GLY A 91 5.22 -27.22 -9.79
CA GLY A 91 4.01 -27.89 -10.27
C GLY A 91 2.89 -26.89 -10.56
N GLU A 92 1.87 -27.31 -11.31
CA GLU A 92 0.76 -26.46 -11.76
C GLU A 92 0.20 -25.59 -10.64
N PHE A 93 -0.24 -26.19 -9.53
CA PHE A 93 -0.83 -25.48 -8.38
C PHE A 93 0.17 -25.05 -7.30
N ASP A 94 1.47 -24.99 -7.63
CA ASP A 94 2.46 -24.43 -6.71
C ASP A 94 2.50 -22.91 -6.83
N SER A 95 3.00 -22.23 -5.80
CA SER A 95 3.22 -20.79 -5.76
C SER A 95 4.60 -20.53 -5.18
N LEU A 96 5.23 -19.39 -5.48
CA LEU A 96 6.53 -19.07 -4.88
C LEU A 96 6.43 -18.96 -3.36
N ILE A 97 5.42 -18.23 -2.87
CA ILE A 97 5.04 -18.20 -1.46
C ILE A 97 3.55 -18.45 -1.34
N ARG A 98 3.16 -19.39 -0.47
CA ARG A 98 1.77 -19.68 -0.17
C ARG A 98 1.48 -19.58 1.33
N ILE A 99 0.36 -18.98 1.67
CA ILE A 99 -0.19 -18.87 3.03
C ILE A 99 -1.58 -19.49 3.00
N ARG A 100 -1.73 -20.68 3.59
CA ARG A 100 -2.99 -21.43 3.55
C ARG A 100 -3.49 -21.74 4.95
N ASP A 101 -4.70 -21.29 5.28
CA ASP A 101 -5.36 -21.51 6.56
C ASP A 101 -4.47 -21.08 7.75
N ARG A 102 -3.71 -19.98 7.58
CA ARG A 102 -2.81 -19.41 8.59
C ARG A 102 -3.19 -17.97 8.90
N SER A 103 -2.72 -17.49 10.05
CA SER A 103 -3.14 -16.22 10.60
C SER A 103 -2.04 -15.40 11.25
N ASN A 104 -2.25 -14.07 11.29
CA ASN A 104 -1.38 -13.11 11.95
C ASN A 104 0.07 -13.17 11.43
N ILE A 105 0.21 -12.94 10.13
CA ILE A 105 1.51 -12.96 9.44
C ILE A 105 1.78 -11.57 8.87
N THR A 106 2.98 -11.07 9.11
CA THR A 106 3.48 -9.83 8.52
C THR A 106 4.68 -10.13 7.64
N ILE A 107 4.71 -9.60 6.42
CA ILE A 107 5.84 -9.68 5.51
C ILE A 107 6.25 -8.24 5.15
N LEU A 108 7.45 -7.84 5.56
CA LEU A 108 8.04 -6.53 5.25
C LEU A 108 9.21 -6.74 4.30
N GLY A 109 9.25 -6.02 3.19
CA GLY A 109 10.30 -6.22 2.20
C GLY A 109 10.54 -5.04 1.28
N TYR A 110 10.56 -3.81 1.80
CA TYR A 110 10.99 -2.63 1.05
C TYR A 110 12.37 -2.87 0.40
N GLY A 111 12.42 -2.75 -0.92
CA GLY A 111 13.63 -3.02 -1.72
C GLY A 111 13.93 -4.51 -1.96
N ALA A 112 13.07 -5.43 -1.52
CA ALA A 112 13.20 -6.87 -1.80
C ALA A 112 12.31 -7.30 -2.98
N THR A 113 12.72 -8.39 -3.65
CA THR A 113 12.04 -8.89 -4.86
C THR A 113 11.79 -10.38 -4.83
N LEU A 114 10.57 -10.79 -5.17
CA LEU A 114 10.18 -12.16 -5.49
C LEU A 114 10.15 -12.32 -7.01
N ILE A 115 10.94 -13.25 -7.55
CA ILE A 115 11.09 -13.44 -9.01
C ILE A 115 10.84 -14.89 -9.38
N MET A 116 9.93 -15.12 -10.31
CA MET A 116 9.71 -16.43 -10.92
C MET A 116 10.27 -16.51 -12.35
N ASN A 117 9.95 -17.57 -13.09
CA ASN A 117 10.51 -17.83 -14.41
C ASN A 117 9.43 -17.72 -15.52
N LYS A 118 8.77 -16.57 -15.70
CA LYS A 118 7.71 -16.34 -16.71
C LYS A 118 7.95 -17.02 -18.06
N GLN A 119 9.16 -16.95 -18.60
CA GLN A 119 9.52 -17.60 -19.88
C GLN A 119 9.32 -19.13 -19.87
N GLU A 120 9.58 -19.80 -18.75
CA GLU A 120 9.34 -21.24 -18.59
C GLU A 120 7.85 -21.58 -18.73
N TYR A 121 6.98 -20.69 -18.27
CA TYR A 121 5.52 -20.91 -18.25
C TYR A 121 4.88 -20.55 -19.58
N ILE A 122 5.41 -19.53 -20.29
CA ILE A 122 5.10 -19.28 -21.71
C ILE A 122 5.33 -20.54 -22.55
N ASP A 123 6.43 -21.26 -22.29
CA ASP A 123 6.78 -22.48 -23.04
C ASP A 123 5.80 -23.66 -22.80
N LEU A 124 4.92 -23.56 -21.79
CA LEU A 124 3.84 -24.52 -21.53
C LEU A 124 2.60 -24.29 -22.42
N ALA A 125 2.57 -23.19 -23.18
CA ALA A 125 1.51 -22.73 -24.08
C ALA A 125 0.20 -22.27 -23.40
N ASP A 126 0.01 -22.54 -22.11
CA ASP A 126 -1.04 -21.98 -21.25
C ASP A 126 -0.68 -22.22 -19.77
N SER A 127 -0.83 -21.20 -18.91
CA SER A 127 -0.52 -21.27 -17.48
C SER A 127 -1.40 -20.29 -16.70
N GLU A 128 -2.39 -20.80 -15.98
CA GLU A 128 -3.27 -19.99 -15.13
C GLU A 128 -2.76 -19.87 -13.68
N PHE A 129 -1.96 -20.84 -13.23
CA PHE A 129 -1.45 -20.96 -11.86
C PHE A 129 0.04 -20.59 -11.77
N ARG A 130 0.72 -20.88 -10.64
CA ARG A 130 2.12 -20.46 -10.36
C ARG A 130 2.21 -19.02 -9.94
N HIS A 131 1.40 -18.70 -8.94
CA HIS A 131 1.31 -17.37 -8.39
C HIS A 131 2.60 -16.98 -7.66
N GLY A 132 2.92 -15.69 -7.66
CA GLY A 132 4.02 -15.16 -6.86
C GLY A 132 3.71 -15.32 -5.36
N ILE A 133 2.58 -14.76 -4.93
CA ILE A 133 2.04 -14.91 -3.58
C ILE A 133 0.60 -15.44 -3.67
N ASP A 134 0.31 -16.47 -2.88
CA ASP A 134 -1.00 -17.13 -2.88
C ASP A 134 -1.57 -17.20 -1.45
N LEU A 135 -2.65 -16.45 -1.21
CA LEU A 135 -3.34 -16.36 0.07
C LEU A 135 -4.64 -17.18 -0.01
N ASN A 136 -4.71 -18.26 0.75
CA ASN A 136 -5.83 -19.21 0.70
C ASN A 136 -6.48 -19.35 2.08
N SER A 137 -7.68 -18.78 2.24
CA SER A 137 -8.34 -18.70 3.55
C SER A 137 -7.40 -18.19 4.66
N ALA A 138 -6.54 -17.24 4.30
CA ALA A 138 -5.58 -16.63 5.21
C ALA A 138 -6.25 -15.50 6.00
N ILE A 139 -5.83 -15.27 7.24
CA ILE A 139 -6.51 -14.31 8.14
C ILE A 139 -5.51 -13.35 8.77
N SER A 140 -5.76 -12.03 8.72
CA SER A 140 -4.87 -11.03 9.33
C SER A 140 -3.46 -11.12 8.75
N ILE A 141 -3.36 -10.81 7.45
CA ILE A 141 -2.09 -10.82 6.70
C ILE A 141 -1.73 -9.38 6.34
N LEU A 142 -0.49 -9.01 6.62
CA LEU A 142 0.10 -7.74 6.21
C LEU A 142 1.29 -7.99 5.28
N ILE A 143 1.29 -7.40 4.09
CA ILE A 143 2.41 -7.44 3.15
C ILE A 143 2.78 -6.01 2.75
N GLU A 144 4.02 -5.59 3.00
CA GLU A 144 4.49 -4.23 2.68
C GLU A 144 5.81 -4.19 1.92
N GLY A 145 5.88 -3.36 0.88
CA GLY A 145 7.13 -2.94 0.23
C GLY A 145 7.74 -3.90 -0.79
N LEU A 146 7.07 -5.01 -1.14
CA LEU A 146 7.64 -6.04 -2.00
C LEU A 146 7.44 -5.77 -3.49
N THR A 147 8.43 -6.14 -4.30
CA THR A 147 8.22 -6.38 -5.74
C THR A 147 7.98 -7.86 -6.01
N ILE A 148 6.91 -8.21 -6.69
CA ILE A 148 6.55 -9.55 -7.14
C ILE A 148 6.49 -9.53 -8.66
N ARG A 149 7.28 -10.37 -9.33
CA ARG A 149 7.37 -10.32 -10.79
C ARG A 149 7.66 -11.64 -11.46
N ASP A 150 7.33 -11.66 -12.75
CA ASP A 150 7.60 -12.76 -13.68
C ASP A 150 6.97 -14.10 -13.21
N SER A 151 5.81 -14.05 -12.52
CA SER A 151 5.05 -15.24 -12.12
C SER A 151 4.48 -15.98 -13.33
N GLY A 152 4.05 -17.23 -13.11
CA GLY A 152 3.44 -18.05 -14.16
C GLY A 152 1.93 -17.97 -14.23
N GLY A 153 1.30 -17.33 -13.25
CA GLY A 153 -0.12 -17.00 -13.23
C GLY A 153 -0.24 -15.58 -12.71
N ASP A 154 -1.00 -15.40 -11.64
CA ASP A 154 -1.15 -14.08 -11.01
C ASP A 154 0.10 -13.67 -10.21
N GLY A 155 0.34 -12.37 -10.06
CA GLY A 155 1.36 -11.89 -9.12
C GLY A 155 0.97 -12.20 -7.68
N ILE A 156 -0.26 -11.80 -7.31
CA ILE A 156 -0.86 -12.04 -5.99
C ILE A 156 -2.25 -12.63 -6.19
N SER A 157 -2.60 -13.68 -5.44
CA SER A 157 -3.95 -14.24 -5.39
C SER A 157 -4.51 -14.22 -3.97
N ILE A 158 -5.75 -13.76 -3.81
CA ILE A 158 -6.51 -13.77 -2.55
C ILE A 158 -7.77 -14.60 -2.74
N SER A 159 -7.77 -15.81 -2.19
CA SER A 159 -8.78 -16.82 -2.48
C SER A 159 -9.18 -17.63 -1.25
N LYS A 160 -10.10 -18.58 -1.49
CA LYS A 160 -10.42 -19.66 -0.57
C LYS A 160 -9.37 -20.77 -0.63
N SER A 161 -9.21 -21.50 0.46
CA SER A 161 -8.53 -22.79 0.45
C SER A 161 -9.41 -23.86 -0.19
N PHE A 162 -8.83 -24.63 -1.11
CA PHE A 162 -9.47 -25.80 -1.73
C PHE A 162 -9.35 -27.07 -0.87
N ALA A 163 -8.75 -26.97 0.32
CA ALA A 163 -8.66 -28.08 1.25
C ALA A 163 -10.04 -28.42 1.82
N ALA A 164 -10.41 -29.70 1.81
CA ALA A 164 -11.72 -30.17 2.26
C ALA A 164 -12.00 -29.92 3.76
N ASP A 165 -10.95 -29.64 4.54
CA ASP A 165 -10.98 -29.35 5.97
C ASP A 165 -10.69 -27.89 6.30
N SER A 166 -10.69 -26.99 5.31
CA SER A 166 -10.52 -25.55 5.55
C SER A 166 -11.65 -25.01 6.45
N PRO A 167 -11.33 -24.18 7.46
CA PRO A 167 -12.32 -23.66 8.40
C PRO A 167 -13.25 -22.60 7.78
N GLN A 168 -12.86 -21.98 6.67
CA GLN A 168 -13.65 -20.97 5.97
C GLN A 168 -13.30 -20.93 4.47
N ASN A 169 -14.22 -20.46 3.64
CA ASN A 169 -14.07 -20.40 2.18
C ASN A 169 -13.71 -18.98 1.67
N TYR A 170 -12.99 -18.19 2.44
CA TYR A 170 -12.51 -16.85 2.07
C TYR A 170 -11.30 -16.44 2.93
N SER A 171 -10.44 -15.57 2.39
CA SER A 171 -9.42 -14.89 3.19
C SER A 171 -10.02 -13.65 3.90
N GLU A 172 -9.51 -13.27 5.07
CA GLU A 172 -10.11 -12.19 5.88
C GLU A 172 -9.05 -11.26 6.48
N ASN A 173 -9.30 -9.95 6.52
CA ASN A 173 -8.37 -8.95 7.08
C ASN A 173 -7.00 -9.02 6.40
N ILE A 174 -6.98 -8.71 5.10
CA ILE A 174 -5.78 -8.76 4.26
C ILE A 174 -5.38 -7.33 3.90
N ARG A 175 -4.15 -6.95 4.24
CA ARG A 175 -3.60 -5.64 3.89
C ARG A 175 -2.33 -5.80 3.07
N ILE A 176 -2.33 -5.22 1.87
CA ILE A 176 -1.18 -5.21 0.95
C ILE A 176 -0.89 -3.75 0.64
N LYS A 177 0.29 -3.27 1.04
CA LYS A 177 0.67 -1.86 0.92
C LYS A 177 2.01 -1.70 0.20
N ASN A 178 2.15 -0.66 -0.62
CA ASN A 178 3.43 -0.29 -1.24
C ASN A 178 4.10 -1.45 -2.01
N CYS A 179 3.31 -2.34 -2.60
CA CYS A 179 3.81 -3.49 -3.35
C CYS A 179 3.74 -3.22 -4.86
N VAL A 180 4.66 -3.82 -5.60
CA VAL A 180 4.68 -3.78 -7.07
C VAL A 180 4.47 -5.19 -7.58
N SER A 181 3.42 -5.41 -8.37
CA SER A 181 3.15 -6.66 -9.06
C SER A 181 3.36 -6.43 -10.56
N ASN A 182 4.50 -6.88 -11.10
CA ASN A 182 4.95 -6.48 -12.43
C ASN A 182 5.24 -7.67 -13.35
N ASN A 183 4.85 -7.54 -14.62
CA ASN A 183 5.18 -8.50 -15.68
C ASN A 183 4.78 -9.95 -15.32
N ASN A 184 3.61 -10.13 -14.72
CA ASN A 184 3.07 -11.46 -14.43
C ASN A 184 2.37 -12.04 -15.66
N TYR A 185 2.14 -13.35 -15.68
CA TYR A 185 1.67 -14.04 -16.89
C TYR A 185 0.14 -14.00 -17.04
N ARG A 186 -0.60 -13.96 -15.94
CA ARG A 186 -2.05 -13.77 -15.92
C ARG A 186 -2.38 -12.41 -15.32
N GLN A 187 -2.76 -12.32 -14.04
CA GLN A 187 -3.13 -11.04 -13.43
C GLN A 187 -2.03 -10.38 -12.60
N GLY A 188 -2.16 -9.08 -12.34
CA GLY A 188 -1.36 -8.39 -11.32
C GLY A 188 -1.82 -8.80 -9.92
N LEU A 189 -3.13 -8.77 -9.68
CA LEU A 189 -3.82 -9.22 -8.47
C LEU A 189 -5.14 -9.89 -8.84
N ALA A 190 -5.41 -11.06 -8.25
CA ALA A 190 -6.71 -11.70 -8.30
C ALA A 190 -7.36 -11.70 -6.90
N ILE A 191 -8.61 -11.21 -6.80
CA ILE A 191 -9.44 -11.30 -5.59
C ILE A 191 -10.64 -12.21 -5.89
N ILE A 192 -10.61 -13.42 -5.36
CA ILE A 192 -11.55 -14.49 -5.70
C ILE A 192 -12.55 -14.75 -4.57
N SER A 193 -12.09 -14.74 -3.31
CA SER A 193 -12.97 -14.87 -2.14
C SER A 193 -12.29 -14.27 -0.91
N ALA A 194 -12.70 -13.05 -0.56
CA ALA A 194 -12.12 -12.29 0.52
C ALA A 194 -13.12 -11.38 1.24
N LYS A 195 -12.78 -11.07 2.49
CA LYS A 195 -13.47 -10.11 3.33
C LYS A 195 -12.46 -9.18 4.01
N ASP A 196 -12.80 -7.91 4.18
CA ASP A 196 -11.95 -6.90 4.86
C ASP A 196 -10.56 -6.84 4.19
N VAL A 197 -10.51 -6.34 2.94
CA VAL A 197 -9.27 -6.26 2.14
C VAL A 197 -8.88 -4.81 1.93
N GLU A 198 -7.61 -4.48 2.17
CA GLU A 198 -7.02 -3.17 1.89
C GLU A 198 -5.80 -3.33 0.95
N ILE A 199 -5.93 -2.85 -0.29
CA ILE A 199 -4.85 -2.74 -1.27
C ILE A 199 -4.47 -1.27 -1.39
N LEU A 200 -3.29 -0.89 -0.89
CA LEU A 200 -2.93 0.50 -0.63
C LEU A 200 -1.64 0.88 -1.33
N TYR A 201 -1.68 1.90 -2.21
CA TYR A 201 -0.48 2.48 -2.82
C TYR A 201 0.38 1.45 -3.57
N CYS A 202 -0.28 0.47 -4.20
CA CYS A 202 0.38 -0.58 -4.96
C CYS A 202 0.44 -0.24 -6.45
N GLU A 203 1.35 -0.88 -7.17
CA GLU A 203 1.39 -0.89 -8.63
C GLU A 203 1.09 -2.28 -9.18
N PHE A 204 0.23 -2.35 -10.20
CA PHE A 204 -0.08 -3.56 -10.96
C PHE A 204 0.16 -3.29 -12.45
N SER A 205 1.22 -3.89 -13.02
CA SER A 205 1.70 -3.48 -14.34
C SER A 205 2.25 -4.58 -15.23
N ASP A 206 2.21 -4.32 -16.54
CA ASP A 206 2.83 -5.11 -17.61
C ASP A 206 2.39 -6.59 -17.69
N THR A 207 1.19 -6.94 -17.20
CA THR A 207 0.67 -8.31 -17.30
C THR A 207 0.46 -8.71 -18.76
N SER A 208 0.90 -9.92 -19.10
CA SER A 208 0.82 -10.43 -20.47
C SER A 208 1.07 -11.94 -20.54
N GLY A 209 0.18 -12.68 -21.20
CA GLY A 209 0.27 -14.14 -21.29
C GLY A 209 -1.06 -14.86 -21.42
N THR A 210 -1.53 -15.44 -20.32
CA THR A 210 -2.82 -16.14 -20.24
C THR A 210 -3.89 -15.14 -19.83
N LEU A 211 -5.02 -15.15 -20.54
CA LEU A 211 -6.16 -14.28 -20.29
C LEU A 211 -6.70 -14.42 -18.85
N PRO A 212 -7.31 -13.37 -18.27
CA PRO A 212 -7.65 -12.07 -18.90
C PRO A 212 -6.49 -11.07 -19.10
N GLU A 213 -5.36 -11.25 -18.43
CA GLU A 213 -4.20 -10.32 -18.45
C GLU A 213 -4.46 -8.95 -17.78
N ASP A 214 -5.34 -8.85 -16.79
CA ASP A 214 -5.69 -7.60 -16.09
C ASP A 214 -4.65 -7.17 -15.06
N GLY A 215 -4.65 -5.87 -14.77
CA GLY A 215 -3.96 -5.35 -13.59
C GLY A 215 -4.55 -5.90 -12.29
N ILE A 216 -5.86 -5.73 -12.11
CA ILE A 216 -6.62 -6.29 -10.99
C ILE A 216 -7.87 -6.96 -11.52
N ASP A 217 -8.08 -8.20 -11.10
CA ASP A 217 -9.26 -9.00 -11.43
C ASP A 217 -9.98 -9.43 -10.16
N ILE A 218 -11.27 -9.08 -10.07
CA ILE A 218 -12.14 -9.47 -8.98
C ILE A 218 -13.10 -10.53 -9.54
N GLU A 219 -12.74 -11.79 -9.37
CA GLU A 219 -13.32 -12.95 -10.09
C GLU A 219 -13.77 -14.08 -9.16
N PRO A 220 -14.81 -13.87 -8.33
CA PRO A 220 -15.49 -14.99 -7.68
C PRO A 220 -16.08 -15.93 -8.74
N PHE A 221 -15.92 -17.24 -8.53
CA PHE A 221 -16.39 -18.29 -9.43
C PHE A 221 -17.48 -19.19 -8.82
N GLU A 222 -17.91 -18.91 -7.59
CA GLU A 222 -18.99 -19.60 -6.88
C GLU A 222 -19.85 -18.61 -6.06
N PRO A 223 -21.19 -18.79 -6.01
CA PRO A 223 -22.09 -17.89 -5.27
C PRO A 223 -21.85 -17.79 -3.75
N ASP A 224 -21.19 -18.77 -3.13
CA ASP A 224 -20.94 -18.76 -1.68
C ASP A 224 -19.60 -18.09 -1.29
N GLN A 225 -18.87 -17.55 -2.28
CA GLN A 225 -17.65 -16.76 -2.08
C GLN A 225 -17.97 -15.33 -1.63
N ARG A 226 -16.94 -14.63 -1.16
CA ARG A 226 -17.09 -13.31 -0.53
C ARG A 226 -16.30 -12.26 -1.28
N ILE A 227 -16.93 -11.11 -1.49
CA ILE A 227 -16.30 -9.87 -1.95
C ILE A 227 -16.86 -8.76 -1.06
N GLU A 228 -16.47 -8.79 0.21
CA GLU A 228 -17.05 -7.98 1.28
C GLU A 228 -15.99 -7.04 1.84
N ASP A 229 -16.23 -5.74 1.77
CA ASP A 229 -15.40 -4.67 2.31
C ASP A 229 -13.98 -4.68 1.71
N VAL A 230 -13.93 -4.56 0.37
CA VAL A 230 -12.70 -4.46 -0.42
C VAL A 230 -12.40 -2.98 -0.71
N LEU A 231 -11.24 -2.51 -0.27
CA LEU A 231 -10.69 -1.18 -0.53
C LEU A 231 -9.45 -1.29 -1.42
N ILE A 232 -9.45 -0.58 -2.55
CA ILE A 232 -8.28 -0.36 -3.42
C ILE A 232 -8.02 1.15 -3.45
N LYS A 233 -6.93 1.62 -2.83
CA LYS A 233 -6.70 3.06 -2.64
C LYS A 233 -5.31 3.48 -3.09
N GLY A 234 -5.23 4.58 -3.85
CA GLY A 234 -3.96 5.20 -4.19
C GLY A 234 -3.09 4.36 -5.13
N CYS A 235 -3.66 3.40 -5.83
CA CYS A 235 -2.92 2.44 -6.66
C CYS A 235 -2.61 3.01 -8.05
N ARG A 236 -1.66 2.38 -8.73
CA ARG A 236 -1.32 2.62 -10.13
C ARG A 236 -1.50 1.33 -10.93
N ILE A 237 -2.25 1.39 -12.02
CA ILE A 237 -2.55 0.20 -12.83
C ILE A 237 -2.23 0.49 -14.28
N LEU A 238 -1.16 -0.11 -14.80
CA LEU A 238 -0.45 0.40 -15.96
C LEU A 238 -0.10 -0.67 -16.98
N ASN A 239 -0.38 -0.42 -18.25
CA ASN A 239 0.16 -1.18 -19.38
C ASN A 239 -0.11 -2.70 -19.31
N ASN A 240 -1.24 -3.09 -18.73
CA ASN A 240 -1.67 -4.48 -18.69
C ASN A 240 -2.33 -4.84 -20.04
N ASN A 241 -2.11 -6.04 -20.55
CA ASN A 241 -2.72 -6.47 -21.82
C ASN A 241 -4.25 -6.65 -21.71
N GLY A 242 -4.79 -6.83 -20.51
CA GLY A 242 -6.22 -6.82 -20.17
C GLY A 242 -6.67 -5.47 -19.63
N ASN A 243 -7.78 -5.44 -18.90
CA ASN A 243 -8.31 -4.23 -18.28
C ASN A 243 -7.40 -3.74 -17.12
N ALA A 244 -7.56 -2.48 -16.72
CA ALA A 244 -6.94 -2.01 -15.49
C ALA A 244 -7.60 -2.71 -14.29
N ILE A 245 -8.93 -2.62 -14.21
CA ILE A 245 -9.73 -3.33 -13.21
C ILE A 245 -10.88 -4.04 -13.93
N GLN A 246 -10.96 -5.34 -13.73
CA GLN A 246 -12.15 -6.13 -14.06
C GLN A 246 -12.90 -6.49 -12.78
N VAL A 247 -14.21 -6.25 -12.80
CA VAL A 247 -15.18 -6.68 -11.77
C VAL A 247 -16.04 -7.77 -12.40
N ALA A 248 -15.53 -9.01 -12.32
CA ALA A 248 -16.08 -10.19 -12.97
C ALA A 248 -17.07 -10.94 -12.06
N MET A 249 -18.35 -10.55 -12.07
CA MET A 249 -19.38 -11.13 -11.19
C MET A 249 -20.22 -12.21 -11.89
N GLU A 250 -19.70 -12.83 -12.96
CA GLU A 250 -20.40 -13.82 -13.81
C GLU A 250 -21.00 -14.99 -13.00
N PHE A 251 -20.35 -15.42 -11.92
CA PHE A 251 -20.77 -16.58 -11.13
C PHE A 251 -21.50 -16.21 -9.84
N MET A 252 -21.65 -14.93 -9.53
CA MET A 252 -22.43 -14.49 -8.38
C MET A 252 -23.88 -14.25 -8.77
N ASP A 253 -24.80 -14.43 -7.83
CA ASP A 253 -26.24 -14.32 -8.05
C ASP A 253 -26.98 -13.74 -6.84
N ASP A 254 -28.31 -13.62 -6.94
CA ASP A 254 -29.20 -13.12 -5.87
C ASP A 254 -29.23 -13.99 -4.59
N SER A 255 -28.52 -15.12 -4.57
CA SER A 255 -28.31 -15.94 -3.35
C SER A 255 -26.97 -15.66 -2.67
N SER A 256 -26.08 -14.94 -3.35
CA SER A 256 -24.77 -14.53 -2.87
C SER A 256 -24.89 -13.48 -1.77
N GLN A 257 -23.84 -13.34 -0.97
CA GLN A 257 -23.76 -12.24 -0.01
C GLN A 257 -23.52 -10.92 -0.77
N ASP A 258 -24.18 -9.83 -0.35
CA ASP A 258 -23.97 -8.51 -0.93
C ASP A 258 -22.48 -8.17 -1.05
N ILE A 259 -22.07 -7.67 -2.21
CA ILE A 259 -20.69 -7.25 -2.45
C ILE A 259 -20.46 -5.79 -2.04
N SER A 260 -19.25 -5.47 -1.58
CA SER A 260 -18.83 -4.09 -1.35
C SER A 260 -17.38 -3.86 -1.79
N ILE A 261 -17.22 -3.04 -2.82
CA ILE A 261 -15.92 -2.64 -3.38
C ILE A 261 -15.85 -1.11 -3.42
N LEU A 262 -14.76 -0.55 -2.90
CA LEU A 262 -14.40 0.86 -3.04
C LEU A 262 -13.01 0.97 -3.68
N VAL A 263 -12.95 1.59 -4.85
CA VAL A 263 -11.73 2.02 -5.52
C VAL A 263 -11.60 3.53 -5.35
N GLU A 264 -10.52 3.99 -4.74
CA GLU A 264 -10.33 5.39 -4.35
C GLU A 264 -8.96 5.90 -4.80
N ASP A 265 -8.87 7.14 -5.27
CA ASP A 265 -7.60 7.82 -5.56
C ASP A 265 -6.66 7.01 -6.49
N THR A 266 -7.21 6.25 -7.43
CA THR A 266 -6.44 5.29 -8.23
C THR A 266 -6.19 5.80 -9.65
N TYR A 267 -4.94 5.65 -10.11
CA TYR A 267 -4.49 6.05 -11.44
C TYR A 267 -4.42 4.86 -12.40
N MET A 268 -4.98 4.99 -13.59
CA MET A 268 -5.04 3.94 -14.61
C MET A 268 -4.63 4.50 -15.97
N SER A 269 -3.80 3.76 -16.71
CA SER A 269 -3.29 4.23 -18.00
C SER A 269 -2.72 3.11 -18.86
N GLY A 270 -3.05 3.17 -20.15
CA GLY A 270 -2.42 2.33 -21.17
C GLY A 270 -2.77 0.84 -21.09
N ASN A 271 -3.88 0.49 -20.43
CA ASN A 271 -4.30 -0.90 -20.34
C ASN A 271 -5.06 -1.33 -21.60
N HIS A 272 -5.19 -2.64 -21.79
CA HIS A 272 -5.72 -3.36 -22.94
C HIS A 272 -4.81 -3.35 -24.19
N ASP A 273 -4.48 -4.55 -24.68
CA ASP A 273 -3.80 -4.77 -25.96
C ASP A 273 -4.81 -5.26 -27.02
N PRO A 274 -4.73 -4.79 -28.29
CA PRO A 274 -5.65 -5.20 -29.36
C PRO A 274 -5.68 -6.72 -29.65
N SER A 275 -4.70 -7.49 -29.19
CA SER A 275 -4.68 -8.95 -29.30
C SER A 275 -5.46 -9.65 -28.19
N ASN A 276 -5.82 -8.95 -27.12
CA ASN A 276 -6.71 -9.45 -26.08
C ASN A 276 -8.15 -9.52 -26.63
N ALA A 277 -8.84 -10.62 -26.33
CA ALA A 277 -10.17 -10.90 -26.84
C ALA A 277 -11.31 -10.38 -25.94
N PHE A 278 -11.00 -9.91 -24.72
CA PHE A 278 -11.96 -9.33 -23.80
C PHE A 278 -12.24 -7.85 -24.13
N SER A 279 -13.04 -7.17 -23.30
CA SER A 279 -13.49 -5.81 -23.54
C SER A 279 -12.30 -4.84 -23.67
N PHE A 280 -12.33 -3.99 -24.70
CA PHE A 280 -11.34 -2.92 -24.88
C PHE A 280 -11.66 -1.76 -23.93
N ALA A 281 -11.25 -1.90 -22.67
CA ALA A 281 -11.54 -0.91 -21.64
C ALA A 281 -10.47 -0.80 -20.55
N GLU A 282 -10.49 0.32 -19.82
CA GLU A 282 -9.73 0.48 -18.58
C GLU A 282 -10.49 -0.15 -17.41
N LEU A 283 -11.78 0.16 -17.27
CA LEU A 283 -12.67 -0.41 -16.25
C LEU A 283 -13.72 -1.29 -16.92
N ASN A 284 -13.77 -2.56 -16.53
CA ASN A 284 -14.76 -3.53 -16.98
C ASN A 284 -15.62 -3.99 -15.79
N ILE A 285 -16.94 -3.80 -15.91
CA ILE A 285 -17.92 -4.09 -14.87
C ILE A 285 -19.00 -5.01 -15.44
N ASP A 286 -19.07 -6.25 -14.97
CA ASP A 286 -20.02 -7.24 -15.46
C ASP A 286 -20.80 -7.98 -14.35
N ASP A 287 -21.83 -8.73 -14.75
CA ASP A 287 -22.55 -9.66 -13.88
C ASP A 287 -22.93 -10.95 -14.63
N ASN A 288 -23.71 -11.81 -13.96
CA ASN A 288 -24.20 -13.07 -14.50
C ASN A 288 -25.25 -12.96 -15.64
N GLY A 289 -25.69 -11.74 -15.96
CA GLY A 289 -26.66 -11.47 -17.01
C GLY A 289 -28.13 -11.80 -16.74
N GLU A 290 -28.46 -12.33 -15.56
CA GLU A 290 -29.82 -12.74 -15.17
C GLU A 290 -30.21 -12.16 -13.78
N ASN A 291 -29.97 -12.92 -12.71
CA ASN A 291 -30.26 -12.57 -11.31
C ASN A 291 -28.95 -12.25 -10.58
N GLY A 292 -28.31 -11.13 -10.91
CA GLY A 292 -27.00 -10.77 -10.36
C GLY A 292 -27.01 -10.51 -8.85
N VAL A 293 -25.81 -10.50 -8.27
CA VAL A 293 -25.59 -10.24 -6.84
C VAL A 293 -25.91 -8.80 -6.45
N ASP A 294 -26.50 -8.61 -5.27
CA ASP A 294 -26.75 -7.28 -4.68
C ASP A 294 -25.44 -6.64 -4.16
N GLY A 295 -25.44 -5.32 -3.96
CA GLY A 295 -24.32 -4.61 -3.33
C GLY A 295 -23.90 -3.34 -4.05
N PHE A 296 -22.64 -2.96 -3.86
CA PHE A 296 -22.09 -1.70 -4.40
C PHE A 296 -20.65 -1.86 -4.88
N VAL A 297 -20.35 -1.22 -6.01
CA VAL A 297 -19.00 -1.01 -6.52
C VAL A 297 -18.84 0.48 -6.77
N THR A 298 -17.94 1.12 -6.04
CA THR A 298 -17.75 2.58 -6.11
C THR A 298 -16.33 2.91 -6.54
N PHE A 299 -16.20 3.71 -7.59
CA PHE A 299 -14.97 4.36 -8.01
C PHE A 299 -15.06 5.82 -7.61
N SER A 300 -14.18 6.27 -6.72
CA SER A 300 -14.15 7.64 -6.20
C SER A 300 -12.79 8.26 -6.47
N ASN A 301 -12.76 9.49 -6.99
CA ASN A 301 -11.53 10.20 -7.30
C ASN A 301 -10.53 9.40 -8.16
N CYS A 302 -11.05 8.57 -9.08
CA CYS A 302 -10.21 7.79 -9.98
C CYS A 302 -9.82 8.60 -11.22
N TYR A 303 -8.59 8.42 -11.68
CA TYR A 303 -8.03 9.13 -12.83
C TYR A 303 -7.57 8.13 -13.89
N VAL A 304 -8.30 8.08 -15.01
CA VAL A 304 -7.90 7.37 -16.22
C VAL A 304 -7.25 8.39 -17.15
N ASP A 305 -6.05 8.10 -17.64
CA ASP A 305 -5.34 8.95 -18.59
C ASP A 305 -4.69 8.16 -19.73
N SER A 306 -4.64 8.77 -20.91
CA SER A 306 -3.96 8.25 -22.10
C SER A 306 -4.34 6.81 -22.42
N SER A 307 -5.64 6.57 -22.54
CA SER A 307 -6.20 5.28 -22.95
C SER A 307 -6.60 5.32 -24.42
N GLU A 308 -6.13 4.32 -25.18
CA GLU A 308 -6.63 4.09 -26.53
C GLU A 308 -8.10 3.66 -26.54
N TRP A 309 -8.61 3.22 -25.39
CA TRP A 309 -9.86 2.47 -25.29
C TRP A 309 -10.92 3.15 -24.43
N THR A 310 -12.03 2.43 -24.23
CA THR A 310 -13.17 2.86 -23.44
C THR A 310 -12.75 3.03 -21.99
N ALA A 311 -13.11 4.15 -21.36
CA ALA A 311 -12.76 4.38 -19.96
C ALA A 311 -13.57 3.46 -19.04
N VAL A 312 -14.88 3.32 -19.31
CA VAL A 312 -15.80 2.54 -18.50
C VAL A 312 -16.69 1.69 -19.39
N TYR A 313 -16.54 0.37 -19.30
CA TYR A 313 -17.38 -0.63 -19.94
C TYR A 313 -18.28 -1.29 -18.89
N ILE A 314 -19.59 -1.35 -19.16
CA ILE A 314 -20.59 -1.93 -18.25
C ILE A 314 -21.48 -2.91 -18.99
N SER A 315 -21.46 -4.17 -18.56
CA SER A 315 -22.34 -5.23 -19.07
C SER A 315 -22.99 -5.97 -17.89
N LYS A 316 -24.01 -5.34 -17.29
CA LYS A 316 -24.75 -5.91 -16.16
C LYS A 316 -26.25 -5.59 -16.15
N THR A 317 -27.03 -6.47 -15.54
CA THR A 317 -28.48 -6.27 -15.35
C THR A 317 -28.79 -5.18 -14.33
N ILE A 318 -29.98 -4.59 -14.39
CA ILE A 318 -30.40 -3.56 -13.41
C ILE A 318 -30.77 -4.09 -12.02
N ASP A 319 -30.94 -5.41 -11.90
CA ASP A 319 -31.30 -6.08 -10.64
C ASP A 319 -30.05 -6.48 -9.84
N SER A 320 -28.86 -6.35 -10.43
CA SER A 320 -27.56 -6.57 -9.81
C SER A 320 -27.03 -5.30 -9.13
N TYR A 321 -25.90 -5.41 -8.42
CA TYR A 321 -25.21 -4.37 -7.65
C TYR A 321 -25.15 -3.00 -8.33
N GLN A 322 -25.11 -1.93 -7.55
CA GLN A 322 -25.01 -0.58 -8.10
C GLN A 322 -23.56 -0.21 -8.37
N ALA A 323 -23.25 0.20 -9.60
CA ALA A 323 -21.96 0.82 -9.95
C ALA A 323 -22.03 2.35 -9.74
N ASN A 324 -21.08 2.92 -9.00
CA ASN A 324 -21.01 4.36 -8.72
C ASN A 324 -19.65 4.90 -9.17
N PHE A 325 -19.66 6.05 -9.83
CA PHE A 325 -18.48 6.80 -10.24
C PHE A 325 -18.61 8.21 -9.70
N GLU A 326 -17.69 8.60 -8.81
CA GLU A 326 -17.75 9.85 -8.06
C GLU A 326 -16.47 10.65 -8.31
N ASN A 327 -16.62 11.87 -8.82
CA ASN A 327 -15.52 12.80 -9.04
C ASN A 327 -14.38 12.22 -9.91
N CYS A 328 -14.69 11.26 -10.78
CA CYS A 328 -13.70 10.62 -11.64
C CYS A 328 -13.32 11.50 -12.84
N VAL A 329 -12.07 11.41 -13.27
CA VAL A 329 -11.55 12.11 -14.45
C VAL A 329 -11.12 11.05 -15.47
N PHE A 330 -11.76 11.05 -16.63
CA PHE A 330 -11.43 10.21 -17.78
C PHE A 330 -10.84 11.10 -18.87
N LYS A 331 -9.51 11.19 -18.89
CA LYS A 331 -8.79 12.09 -19.80
C LYS A 331 -8.13 11.30 -20.92
N ASP A 332 -8.17 11.85 -22.13
CA ASP A 332 -7.42 11.30 -23.26
C ASP A 332 -7.77 9.82 -23.46
N VAL A 333 -9.08 9.55 -23.50
CA VAL A 333 -9.68 8.22 -23.61
C VAL A 333 -10.34 8.06 -24.98
N SER A 334 -10.55 6.81 -25.39
CA SER A 334 -11.15 6.49 -26.70
C SER A 334 -10.33 7.02 -27.89
N ASN A 335 -9.00 6.98 -27.79
CA ASN A 335 -8.11 7.53 -28.81
C ASN A 335 -8.01 6.68 -30.09
N ASP A 336 -8.38 5.39 -30.05
CA ASP A 336 -8.47 4.58 -31.26
C ASP A 336 -9.84 4.74 -31.94
N PRO A 337 -9.91 5.13 -33.24
CA PRO A 337 -11.16 5.45 -33.93
C PRO A 337 -11.94 4.21 -34.44
N ILE A 338 -11.87 3.09 -33.70
CA ILE A 338 -12.70 1.90 -33.96
C ILE A 338 -14.16 2.13 -33.54
N ASP A 339 -15.07 1.40 -34.19
CA ASP A 339 -16.48 1.42 -33.82
C ASP A 339 -16.66 0.95 -32.36
N LEU A 340 -17.62 1.55 -31.65
CA LEU A 340 -18.02 1.21 -30.27
C LEU A 340 -16.99 1.50 -29.17
N ASN A 341 -15.92 2.24 -29.47
CA ASN A 341 -14.95 2.73 -28.49
C ASN A 341 -15.38 4.08 -27.90
N ASN A 342 -16.55 4.13 -27.26
CA ASN A 342 -17.06 5.35 -26.65
C ASN A 342 -16.53 5.49 -25.20
N PRO A 343 -16.24 6.70 -24.68
CA PRO A 343 -15.67 6.87 -23.34
C PRO A 343 -16.41 6.10 -22.24
N ILE A 344 -17.74 6.13 -22.27
CA ILE A 344 -18.63 5.30 -21.46
C ILE A 344 -19.43 4.39 -22.39
N PHE A 345 -19.35 3.09 -22.17
CA PHE A 345 -19.99 2.10 -23.02
C PHE A 345 -20.80 1.08 -22.22
N PHE A 346 -22.02 0.83 -22.67
CA PHE A 346 -22.88 -0.21 -22.09
C PHE A 346 -23.15 -1.32 -23.11
N GLU A 347 -23.07 -2.57 -22.67
CA GLU A 347 -23.42 -3.73 -23.49
C GLU A 347 -24.55 -4.53 -22.85
N VAL A 348 -25.35 -5.17 -23.70
CA VAL A 348 -26.33 -6.17 -23.26
C VAL A 348 -25.60 -7.36 -22.66
N THR A 349 -26.14 -7.90 -21.57
CA THR A 349 -25.57 -9.08 -20.89
C THR A 349 -25.75 -10.38 -21.67
N ASP A 350 -26.77 -10.45 -22.52
CA ASP A 350 -27.03 -11.57 -23.42
C ASP A 350 -27.60 -11.04 -24.76
N TYR A 351 -27.09 -11.61 -25.86
CA TYR A 351 -27.56 -11.39 -27.22
C TYR A 351 -28.70 -12.33 -27.63
N GLU A 352 -29.21 -13.17 -26.74
CA GLU A 352 -30.37 -14.03 -26.98
C GLU A 352 -31.69 -13.43 -26.42
N ASN A 353 -32.84 -13.91 -26.91
CA ASN A 353 -34.15 -13.29 -26.64
C ASN A 353 -34.92 -14.02 -25.52
N PRO A 354 -35.54 -13.31 -24.54
CA PRO A 354 -35.61 -11.85 -24.37
C PRO A 354 -34.41 -11.27 -23.60
N VAL A 355 -33.91 -10.13 -24.07
CA VAL A 355 -32.79 -9.40 -23.44
C VAL A 355 -33.25 -8.75 -22.12
N ALA A 356 -32.50 -8.98 -21.04
CA ALA A 356 -32.72 -8.33 -19.76
C ALA A 356 -32.41 -6.82 -19.83
N ARG A 357 -33.07 -6.01 -19.00
CA ARG A 357 -32.73 -4.58 -18.90
C ARG A 357 -31.37 -4.44 -18.21
N PHE A 358 -30.47 -3.68 -18.82
CA PHE A 358 -29.10 -3.49 -18.37
C PHE A 358 -28.82 -2.03 -17.98
N GLY A 359 -27.80 -1.83 -17.15
CA GLY A 359 -27.46 -0.52 -16.56
C GLY A 359 -27.16 -0.61 -15.06
N GLY A 360 -27.85 0.20 -14.24
CA GLY A 360 -27.58 0.26 -12.81
C GLY A 360 -26.26 0.97 -12.48
N ALA A 361 -26.09 2.18 -13.02
CA ALA A 361 -24.87 2.96 -12.89
C ALA A 361 -25.17 4.44 -12.55
N THR A 362 -24.38 5.02 -11.65
CA THR A 362 -24.49 6.45 -11.27
C THR A 362 -23.16 7.15 -11.47
N PHE A 363 -23.19 8.29 -12.17
CA PHE A 363 -22.02 9.14 -12.39
C PHE A 363 -22.24 10.50 -11.74
N THR A 364 -21.45 10.83 -10.74
CA THR A 364 -21.52 12.09 -10.00
C THR A 364 -20.29 12.91 -10.29
N ASN A 365 -20.48 14.04 -10.97
CA ASN A 365 -19.42 15.00 -11.30
C ASN A 365 -18.23 14.34 -11.99
N CYS A 366 -18.45 13.58 -13.06
CA CYS A 366 -17.35 12.96 -13.80
C CYS A 366 -16.90 13.86 -14.97
N THR A 367 -15.59 14.04 -15.13
CA THR A 367 -15.00 14.79 -16.25
C THR A 367 -14.56 13.81 -17.34
N ILE A 368 -14.96 14.04 -18.59
CA ILE A 368 -14.56 13.23 -19.76
C ILE A 368 -13.87 14.15 -20.77
N ILE A 369 -12.67 13.80 -21.21
CA ILE A 369 -11.89 14.54 -22.20
C ILE A 369 -11.49 13.57 -23.33
N TYR A 370 -11.97 13.82 -24.55
CA TYR A 370 -11.72 12.98 -25.73
C TYR A 370 -11.87 13.83 -27.02
N ASP A 371 -11.29 13.38 -28.14
CA ASP A 371 -11.28 14.15 -29.42
C ASP A 371 -12.08 13.49 -30.56
N GLU A 372 -12.62 12.28 -30.35
CA GLU A 372 -13.39 11.59 -31.40
C GLU A 372 -14.80 12.20 -31.60
N ASP A 373 -15.30 12.21 -32.85
CA ASP A 373 -16.65 12.69 -33.22
C ASP A 373 -17.71 11.58 -33.02
N ILE A 374 -17.80 11.11 -31.77
CA ILE A 374 -18.70 10.04 -31.32
C ILE A 374 -19.44 10.49 -30.05
N PRO A 375 -20.56 9.86 -29.69
CA PRO A 375 -21.20 10.09 -28.39
C PRO A 375 -20.23 9.79 -27.23
N PHE A 376 -20.26 10.56 -26.14
CA PHE A 376 -19.41 10.25 -24.98
C PHE A 376 -19.92 9.02 -24.21
N LEU A 377 -21.22 8.76 -24.30
CA LEU A 377 -21.89 7.60 -23.73
C LEU A 377 -22.69 6.91 -24.82
N ASN A 378 -22.46 5.62 -25.02
CA ASN A 378 -23.13 4.81 -26.02
C ASN A 378 -23.49 3.43 -25.47
N LEU A 379 -24.27 2.68 -26.24
CA LEU A 379 -24.67 1.34 -25.90
C LEU A 379 -24.82 0.44 -27.14
N VAL A 380 -24.66 -0.86 -26.94
CA VAL A 380 -25.10 -1.87 -27.91
C VAL A 380 -26.40 -2.52 -27.43
N GLU A 381 -27.33 -2.68 -28.37
CA GLU A 381 -28.62 -3.32 -28.16
C GLU A 381 -28.80 -4.48 -29.16
N ASN A 382 -29.60 -5.48 -28.79
CA ASN A 382 -30.06 -6.51 -29.73
C ASN A 382 -31.46 -6.20 -30.27
N LEU A 383 -31.59 -6.08 -31.59
CA LEU A 383 -32.88 -5.82 -32.26
C LEU A 383 -33.60 -7.15 -32.57
N PRO A 384 -34.91 -7.29 -32.27
CA PRO A 384 -35.92 -6.23 -32.18
C PRO A 384 -36.46 -5.91 -30.77
N THR A 385 -35.89 -6.50 -29.71
CA THR A 385 -36.35 -6.29 -28.32
C THR A 385 -35.23 -5.68 -27.50
N SER A 386 -35.05 -4.36 -27.62
CA SER A 386 -34.16 -3.65 -26.70
C SER A 386 -34.97 -2.98 -25.60
N PRO A 387 -34.65 -3.24 -24.32
CA PRO A 387 -35.18 -2.45 -23.23
C PRO A 387 -34.55 -1.04 -23.18
N GLY A 388 -33.34 -0.81 -23.73
CA GLY A 388 -32.57 0.41 -23.45
C GLY A 388 -32.07 0.47 -22.00
N LEU A 389 -31.32 1.52 -21.67
CA LEU A 389 -30.69 1.65 -20.34
C LEU A 389 -31.73 1.74 -19.23
N GLY A 390 -31.43 1.11 -18.11
CA GLY A 390 -32.22 1.16 -16.89
C GLY A 390 -31.42 1.62 -15.68
N ASN A 391 -32.02 2.44 -14.82
CA ASN A 391 -31.39 2.90 -13.57
C ASN A 391 -30.00 3.52 -13.80
N VAL A 392 -29.84 4.31 -14.87
CA VAL A 392 -28.57 5.02 -15.17
C VAL A 392 -28.74 6.52 -14.96
N THR A 393 -28.00 7.10 -14.02
CA THR A 393 -28.02 8.55 -13.79
C THR A 393 -26.64 9.17 -13.89
N GLY A 394 -26.55 10.41 -14.37
CA GLY A 394 -25.26 11.04 -14.59
C GLY A 394 -25.27 12.56 -14.64
N ASN A 395 -24.27 13.18 -14.00
CA ASN A 395 -23.86 14.56 -14.23
C ASN A 395 -22.40 14.58 -14.72
N PHE A 396 -22.18 15.02 -15.95
CA PHE A 396 -20.88 15.00 -16.61
C PHE A 396 -20.37 16.39 -16.97
N TYR A 397 -19.05 16.53 -16.99
CA TYR A 397 -18.34 17.61 -17.67
C TYR A 397 -17.64 17.01 -18.88
N VAL A 398 -18.03 17.41 -20.09
CA VAL A 398 -17.51 16.81 -21.33
C VAL A 398 -16.70 17.84 -22.10
N ILE A 399 -15.41 17.57 -22.28
CA ILE A 399 -14.50 18.40 -23.05
C ILE A 399 -14.20 17.65 -24.35
N ASN A 400 -14.79 18.14 -25.44
CA ASN A 400 -14.59 17.59 -26.79
C ASN A 400 -14.83 18.72 -27.81
N PRO A 401 -13.93 18.91 -28.80
CA PRO A 401 -14.07 20.00 -29.79
C PRO A 401 -15.17 19.75 -30.84
N ASN A 402 -15.76 18.56 -30.87
CA ASN A 402 -16.83 18.14 -31.77
C ASN A 402 -18.21 18.23 -31.09
N THR A 403 -19.24 17.69 -31.73
CA THR A 403 -20.61 17.75 -31.19
C THR A 403 -20.81 16.71 -30.09
N VAL A 404 -20.91 17.17 -28.85
CA VAL A 404 -21.19 16.30 -27.70
C VAL A 404 -22.63 15.74 -27.76
N SER A 405 -22.75 14.42 -27.65
CA SER A 405 -24.01 13.69 -27.62
C SER A 405 -23.90 12.40 -26.78
N PHE A 406 -25.03 11.75 -26.50
CA PHE A 406 -25.10 10.47 -25.79
C PHE A 406 -26.31 9.66 -26.27
N GLU A 407 -26.28 8.34 -26.07
CA GLU A 407 -27.36 7.42 -26.40
C GLU A 407 -27.86 6.68 -25.15
N THR A 408 -29.18 6.43 -25.05
CA THR A 408 -29.78 5.69 -23.92
C THR A 408 -30.62 4.49 -24.34
N GLY A 409 -30.68 4.22 -25.65
CA GLY A 409 -31.52 3.17 -26.20
C GLY A 409 -32.98 3.58 -26.42
N ALA A 410 -33.78 2.64 -26.92
CA ALA A 410 -35.12 2.92 -27.42
C ALA A 410 -36.20 3.17 -26.34
N ASP A 411 -36.06 2.59 -25.14
CA ASP A 411 -37.06 2.65 -24.05
C ASP A 411 -36.42 2.80 -22.65
N PRO A 412 -35.62 3.85 -22.42
CA PRO A 412 -34.87 3.99 -21.19
C PRO A 412 -35.79 4.12 -19.96
N GLU A 413 -35.42 3.44 -18.86
CA GLU A 413 -36.17 3.43 -17.61
C GLU A 413 -35.32 4.03 -16.48
N ASN A 414 -35.91 4.92 -15.68
CA ASN A 414 -35.21 5.61 -14.58
C ASN A 414 -33.83 6.17 -14.97
N THR A 415 -33.70 6.61 -16.22
CA THR A 415 -32.43 7.06 -16.79
C THR A 415 -32.44 8.58 -16.96
N ALA A 416 -31.42 9.25 -16.43
CA ALA A 416 -31.31 10.70 -16.46
C ALA A 416 -29.85 11.13 -16.61
N ILE A 417 -29.48 11.59 -17.81
CA ILE A 417 -28.14 12.08 -18.12
C ILE A 417 -28.18 13.59 -18.31
N THR A 418 -27.30 14.28 -17.61
CA THR A 418 -27.06 15.71 -17.74
C THR A 418 -25.57 15.95 -17.95
N PHE A 419 -25.23 16.97 -18.73
CA PHE A 419 -23.84 17.31 -18.97
C PHE A 419 -23.66 18.81 -19.22
N ASN A 420 -22.46 19.31 -18.91
CA ASN A 420 -21.93 20.58 -19.36
C ASN A 420 -20.82 20.30 -20.37
N SER A 421 -20.90 20.85 -21.58
CA SER A 421 -19.91 20.62 -22.63
C SER A 421 -19.00 21.83 -22.88
N PHE A 422 -17.73 21.57 -23.22
CA PHE A 422 -16.74 22.57 -23.57
C PHE A 422 -15.93 22.14 -24.79
N ASP A 423 -15.64 23.07 -25.71
CA ASP A 423 -14.82 22.79 -26.90
C ASP A 423 -13.33 22.56 -26.55
N SER A 424 -12.90 23.04 -25.38
CA SER A 424 -11.54 22.92 -24.86
C SER A 424 -11.55 23.09 -23.34
N PHE A 425 -10.51 22.58 -22.68
CA PHE A 425 -10.44 22.65 -21.23
C PHE A 425 -10.42 24.11 -20.74
N PRO A 426 -11.28 24.50 -19.78
CA PRO A 426 -11.27 25.84 -19.23
C PRO A 426 -9.95 26.15 -18.52
N VAL A 427 -9.30 27.28 -18.86
CA VAL A 427 -8.01 27.67 -18.28
C VAL A 427 -8.09 27.68 -16.75
N THR A 428 -7.36 26.76 -16.13
CA THR A 428 -7.26 26.60 -14.67
C THR A 428 -5.81 26.78 -14.27
N GLU A 429 -5.51 27.79 -13.45
CA GLU A 429 -4.17 27.95 -12.88
C GLU A 429 -4.09 27.22 -11.54
N VAL A 430 -3.05 26.41 -11.34
CA VAL A 430 -2.80 25.66 -10.09
C VAL A 430 -1.45 26.06 -9.51
N ASN A 431 -1.43 26.33 -8.21
CA ASN A 431 -0.23 26.63 -7.44
C ASN A 431 -0.07 25.62 -6.29
N ILE A 432 1.16 25.36 -5.88
CA ILE A 432 1.49 24.56 -4.70
C ILE A 432 2.10 25.45 -3.61
N SER A 433 1.82 25.18 -2.34
CA SER A 433 2.37 25.92 -1.20
C SER A 433 2.51 25.06 0.05
N ALA A 434 3.37 25.45 1.00
CA ALA A 434 3.47 24.82 2.30
C ALA A 434 3.62 25.86 3.41
N SER A 435 3.12 25.53 4.61
CA SER A 435 3.27 26.38 5.80
C SER A 435 4.50 26.03 6.64
N GLN A 436 5.07 24.84 6.44
CA GLN A 436 6.27 24.31 7.08
C GLN A 436 7.20 23.72 6.01
N PHE A 437 8.50 23.99 6.12
CA PHE A 437 9.52 23.57 5.14
C PHE A 437 10.62 22.70 5.75
N GLN A 438 10.54 22.40 7.04
CA GLN A 438 11.50 21.58 7.76
C GLN A 438 10.73 20.70 8.73
N TYR A 439 10.96 19.40 8.65
CA TYR A 439 10.30 18.35 9.41
C TYR A 439 11.34 17.56 10.19
N THR A 440 10.93 16.93 11.29
CA THR A 440 11.79 16.07 12.09
C THR A 440 11.14 14.72 12.30
N GLU A 441 11.85 13.65 11.93
CA GLU A 441 11.38 12.28 12.12
C GLU A 441 11.00 11.99 13.57
N GLY A 442 9.97 11.19 13.80
CA GLY A 442 9.49 10.86 15.15
C GLY A 442 8.95 12.06 15.96
N VAL A 443 8.97 13.28 15.41
CA VAL A 443 8.35 14.49 15.98
C VAL A 443 7.17 14.92 15.14
N ASP A 444 7.39 15.11 13.85
CA ASP A 444 6.34 15.41 12.87
C ASP A 444 5.80 14.09 12.30
N ALA A 445 4.48 13.99 12.18
CA ALA A 445 3.83 12.78 11.68
C ALA A 445 3.83 12.71 10.15
N SER A 446 3.75 13.87 9.47
CA SER A 446 3.55 13.92 8.02
C SER A 446 4.08 15.23 7.44
N PHE A 447 4.62 15.18 6.23
CA PHE A 447 4.74 16.35 5.36
C PHE A 447 3.35 16.91 5.06
N ARG A 448 3.21 18.23 4.92
CA ARG A 448 1.94 18.90 4.62
C ARG A 448 2.13 19.99 3.59
N PHE A 449 1.31 19.96 2.54
CA PHE A 449 1.30 20.98 1.49
C PHE A 449 -0.11 21.19 0.97
N ASP A 450 -0.35 22.37 0.41
CA ASP A 450 -1.63 22.79 -0.15
C ASP A 450 -1.48 22.93 -1.66
N LEU A 451 -2.48 22.44 -2.41
CA LEU A 451 -2.71 22.88 -3.79
C LEU A 451 -3.86 23.88 -3.81
N GLN A 452 -3.73 24.91 -4.64
CA GLN A 452 -4.75 25.94 -4.81
C GLN A 452 -5.00 26.22 -6.29
N ARG A 453 -6.27 26.26 -6.70
CA ARG A 453 -6.67 26.68 -8.05
C ARG A 453 -7.29 28.08 -8.03
N GLU A 454 -6.91 28.95 -8.98
CA GLU A 454 -7.35 30.36 -9.01
C GLU A 454 -8.72 30.60 -9.67
N SER A 455 -9.38 29.56 -10.21
CA SER A 455 -10.57 29.72 -11.04
C SER A 455 -11.89 29.45 -10.28
N ASP A 456 -12.96 30.15 -10.67
CA ASP A 456 -14.35 29.82 -10.29
C ASP A 456 -14.90 28.61 -11.08
N ILE A 457 -14.03 27.74 -11.60
CA ILE A 457 -14.42 26.62 -12.47
C ILE A 457 -14.99 25.50 -11.59
N LEU A 458 -16.21 25.11 -11.94
CA LEU A 458 -17.01 24.09 -11.26
C LEU A 458 -16.92 22.78 -12.06
N LEU A 459 -15.75 22.14 -12.10
CA LEU A 459 -15.60 20.77 -12.60
C LEU A 459 -14.36 20.10 -11.98
N PRO A 460 -14.34 18.75 -11.88
CA PRO A 460 -13.19 18.05 -11.34
C PRO A 460 -11.95 18.06 -12.22
N VAL A 461 -10.78 18.32 -11.63
CA VAL A 461 -9.48 18.44 -12.33
C VAL A 461 -8.43 17.59 -11.64
N ALA A 462 -7.88 16.62 -12.35
CA ALA A 462 -6.71 15.86 -11.91
C ALA A 462 -5.44 16.69 -12.12
N VAL A 463 -4.67 16.90 -11.06
CA VAL A 463 -3.37 17.58 -11.04
C VAL A 463 -2.29 16.55 -10.76
N ASN A 464 -1.32 16.44 -11.66
CA ASN A 464 -0.27 15.45 -11.61
C ASN A 464 0.86 15.96 -10.73
N LEU A 465 1.38 15.09 -9.87
CA LEU A 465 2.46 15.38 -8.95
C LEU A 465 3.63 14.44 -9.23
N SER A 466 4.84 14.98 -9.16
CA SER A 466 6.06 14.19 -9.14
C SER A 466 6.81 14.46 -7.83
N LEU A 467 7.28 13.38 -7.21
CA LEU A 467 8.12 13.40 -6.02
C LEU A 467 9.53 12.97 -6.41
N ASP A 468 10.52 13.75 -5.98
CA ASP A 468 11.96 13.49 -6.16
C ASP A 468 12.70 13.99 -4.90
N GLY A 469 14.02 14.07 -4.96
CA GLY A 469 14.85 14.65 -3.91
C GLY A 469 15.89 13.65 -3.40
N THR A 470 16.14 13.68 -2.10
CA THR A 470 17.06 12.73 -1.46
C THR A 470 16.38 11.78 -0.49
N THR A 471 15.16 12.08 -0.03
CA THR A 471 14.35 11.13 0.75
C THR A 471 14.00 9.91 -0.09
N THR A 472 13.98 8.75 0.54
CA THR A 472 13.76 7.43 -0.01
C THR A 472 12.38 6.88 0.38
N PHE A 473 11.59 6.51 -0.63
CA PHE A 473 10.28 5.87 -0.42
C PHE A 473 10.41 4.54 0.32
N GLY A 474 9.60 4.37 1.38
CA GLY A 474 9.61 3.18 2.22
C GLY A 474 10.64 3.20 3.36
N GLU A 475 11.57 4.15 3.33
CA GLU A 475 12.53 4.42 4.41
C GLU A 475 12.12 5.70 5.16
N ASP A 476 11.88 6.80 4.44
CA ASP A 476 11.61 8.13 5.03
C ASP A 476 10.13 8.54 4.97
N TYR A 477 9.39 7.97 4.02
CA TYR A 477 7.97 8.27 3.84
C TYR A 477 7.18 7.12 3.23
N ASP A 478 5.87 7.11 3.47
CA ASP A 478 5.06 5.90 3.34
C ASP A 478 4.20 5.80 2.07
N ARG A 479 4.11 6.85 1.26
CA ARG A 479 3.32 6.89 0.02
C ARG A 479 3.84 7.90 -1.00
N GLN A 480 3.58 7.67 -2.28
CA GLN A 480 3.88 8.59 -3.37
C GLN A 480 2.59 9.02 -4.10
N PRO A 481 1.93 10.12 -3.70
CA PRO A 481 0.79 10.62 -4.45
C PRO A 481 1.26 11.04 -5.85
N GLY A 482 0.80 10.35 -6.89
CA GLY A 482 1.09 10.69 -8.28
C GLY A 482 0.17 11.76 -8.86
N PHE A 483 -0.97 12.00 -8.20
CA PHE A 483 -1.95 13.00 -8.58
C PHE A 483 -2.86 13.38 -7.41
N VAL A 484 -3.61 14.46 -7.56
CA VAL A 484 -4.74 14.84 -6.72
C VAL A 484 -5.89 15.32 -7.61
N ILE A 485 -7.15 15.17 -7.17
CA ILE A 485 -8.30 15.69 -7.92
C ILE A 485 -8.93 16.82 -7.11
N PHE A 486 -9.00 18.02 -7.69
CA PHE A 486 -9.93 19.03 -7.21
C PHE A 486 -11.33 18.58 -7.56
N GLU A 487 -12.21 18.49 -6.58
CA GLU A 487 -13.62 18.20 -6.84
C GLU A 487 -14.36 19.40 -7.47
N ASP A 488 -15.61 19.18 -7.87
CA ASP A 488 -16.49 20.26 -8.33
C ASP A 488 -16.68 21.34 -7.23
N GLY A 489 -16.22 22.56 -7.51
CA GLY A 489 -16.30 23.70 -6.60
C GLY A 489 -15.22 23.76 -5.51
N GLU A 490 -14.32 22.79 -5.43
CA GLU A 490 -13.21 22.79 -4.49
C GLU A 490 -12.04 23.63 -5.01
N ASN A 491 -11.55 24.63 -4.26
CA ASN A 491 -10.47 25.50 -4.74
C ASN A 491 -9.14 25.32 -3.99
N GLN A 492 -9.13 24.47 -2.97
CA GLN A 492 -7.95 24.17 -2.17
C GLN A 492 -8.02 22.73 -1.68
N ILE A 493 -6.90 22.00 -1.78
CA ILE A 493 -6.70 20.66 -1.24
C ILE A 493 -5.51 20.72 -0.28
N GLU A 494 -5.66 20.16 0.93
CA GLU A 494 -4.53 19.88 1.82
C GLU A 494 -4.11 18.42 1.61
N GLU A 495 -2.85 18.21 1.22
CA GLU A 495 -2.25 16.89 1.08
C GLU A 495 -1.25 16.60 2.20
N THR A 496 -1.13 15.31 2.53
CA THR A 496 -0.20 14.82 3.55
C THR A 496 0.56 13.59 3.09
N ILE A 497 1.80 13.43 3.53
CA ILE A 497 2.61 12.21 3.28
C ILE A 497 3.21 11.82 4.63
N ASP A 498 2.91 10.62 5.13
CA ASP A 498 3.37 10.24 6.47
C ASP A 498 4.87 10.00 6.46
N ILE A 499 5.52 10.56 7.49
CA ILE A 499 6.96 10.44 7.72
C ILE A 499 7.20 9.14 8.47
N ILE A 500 8.13 8.34 7.97
CA ILE A 500 8.60 7.14 8.64
C ILE A 500 9.73 7.56 9.58
N LEU A 501 9.79 6.92 10.76
CA LEU A 501 10.93 7.05 11.66
C LEU A 501 11.80 5.83 11.49
N ASP A 502 13.05 6.04 11.13
CA ASP A 502 14.04 4.96 11.07
C ASP A 502 14.98 4.98 12.30
N GLN A 503 16.06 4.18 12.27
CA GLN A 503 17.07 4.17 13.35
C GLN A 503 18.46 4.58 12.88
N GLU A 504 18.58 5.07 11.65
CA GLU A 504 19.83 5.53 11.08
C GLU A 504 20.01 7.03 11.39
N GLU A 505 21.26 7.49 11.33
CA GLU A 505 21.58 8.92 11.43
C GLU A 505 22.17 9.34 10.09
N GLU A 506 21.45 10.21 9.42
CA GLU A 506 21.64 10.61 8.04
C GLU A 506 21.92 12.11 7.93
N ALA A 507 22.12 12.58 6.70
CA ALA A 507 22.20 14.01 6.44
C ALA A 507 20.79 14.60 6.36
N ILE A 508 20.65 15.93 6.41
CA ILE A 508 19.37 16.56 6.09
C ILE A 508 18.96 16.14 4.68
N GLU A 509 17.79 15.54 4.58
CA GLU A 509 17.22 15.06 3.34
C GLU A 509 16.15 16.02 2.81
N LYS A 510 15.76 15.82 1.55
CA LYS A 510 14.82 16.68 0.85
C LYS A 510 13.76 15.85 0.13
N LEU A 511 12.51 16.20 0.39
CA LEU A 511 11.38 15.79 -0.45
C LEU A 511 11.04 16.95 -1.38
N ASP A 512 11.33 16.79 -2.67
CA ASP A 512 10.98 17.74 -3.72
C ASP A 512 9.65 17.33 -4.36
N ILE A 513 8.68 18.24 -4.38
CA ILE A 513 7.33 18.01 -4.93
C ILE A 513 7.11 18.99 -6.07
N GLU A 514 6.75 18.51 -7.25
CA GLU A 514 6.51 19.36 -8.43
C GLU A 514 5.15 19.04 -9.06
N ILE A 515 4.40 20.08 -9.40
CA ILE A 515 3.23 19.97 -10.28
C ILE A 515 3.74 19.66 -11.68
N SER A 516 3.41 18.48 -12.19
CA SER A 516 3.78 18.07 -13.54
C SER A 516 2.93 18.81 -14.59
N PRO A 517 3.48 19.15 -15.78
CA PRO A 517 2.67 19.73 -16.85
C PRO A 517 1.52 18.83 -17.32
N ASN A 518 0.36 19.42 -17.60
CA ASN A 518 -0.82 18.74 -18.15
C ASN A 518 -1.68 19.77 -18.90
N ASP A 519 -2.35 19.38 -19.98
CA ASP A 519 -3.17 20.30 -20.79
C ASP A 519 -4.46 20.77 -20.09
N CYS A 520 -4.81 20.17 -18.94
CA CYS A 520 -5.98 20.56 -18.13
C CYS A 520 -5.72 21.76 -17.21
N TYR A 521 -4.47 22.20 -17.03
CA TYR A 521 -4.16 23.35 -16.19
C TYR A 521 -2.88 24.05 -16.64
N VAL A 522 -2.68 25.25 -16.13
CA VAL A 522 -1.41 25.95 -16.20
C VAL A 522 -0.81 25.99 -14.80
N ILE A 523 0.48 25.73 -14.72
CA ILE A 523 1.22 25.88 -13.47
C ILE A 523 1.35 27.39 -13.21
N GLY A 524 0.94 27.82 -12.03
CA GLY A 524 0.95 29.21 -11.62
C GLY A 524 2.34 29.73 -11.26
N SER A 525 2.38 30.74 -10.40
CA SER A 525 3.62 31.35 -9.92
C SER A 525 4.51 30.40 -9.11
N GLU A 526 3.92 29.44 -8.39
CA GLU A 526 4.63 28.44 -7.59
C GLU A 526 4.20 27.04 -8.05
N GLY A 527 5.12 26.32 -8.69
CA GLY A 527 4.89 24.99 -9.26
C GLY A 527 5.60 23.85 -8.53
N SER A 528 6.46 24.15 -7.55
CA SER A 528 7.19 23.14 -6.80
C SER A 528 7.52 23.58 -5.38
N LEU A 529 7.80 22.59 -4.52
CA LEU A 529 8.23 22.73 -3.14
C LEU A 529 9.45 21.85 -2.88
N SER A 530 10.26 22.23 -1.90
CA SER A 530 11.35 21.41 -1.35
C SER A 530 11.22 21.43 0.16
N LEU A 531 10.93 20.28 0.77
CA LEU A 531 10.70 20.11 2.20
C LEU A 531 11.89 19.37 2.81
N ASP A 532 12.53 19.96 3.82
CA ASP A 532 13.67 19.34 4.49
C ASP A 532 13.19 18.31 5.53
N LEU A 533 13.78 17.12 5.57
CA LEU A 533 13.63 16.12 6.61
C LEU A 533 14.93 15.99 7.42
N ILE A 534 14.80 15.89 8.73
CA ILE A 534 15.92 15.78 9.66
C ILE A 534 15.62 14.64 10.63
N ASP A 535 16.58 13.77 10.88
CA ASP A 535 16.38 12.71 11.86
C ASP A 535 16.13 13.29 13.24
N ALA A 536 15.26 12.61 13.97
CA ALA A 536 15.28 12.72 15.41
C ALA A 536 16.63 12.21 15.91
N THR A 537 17.58 13.12 16.12
CA THR A 537 18.76 12.75 16.88
C THR A 537 18.29 12.20 18.23
N LEU A 538 18.54 10.92 18.50
CA LEU A 538 18.62 10.37 19.85
C LEU A 538 19.86 10.93 20.55
N SER A 539 20.03 12.25 20.47
CA SER A 539 21.00 13.02 21.20
C SER A 539 20.57 13.01 22.65
N VAL A 540 21.13 12.10 23.44
CA VAL A 540 21.48 12.50 24.80
C VAL A 540 22.60 13.50 24.61
N ASP A 541 22.28 14.79 24.46
CA ASP A 541 23.21 15.91 24.28
C ASP A 541 24.53 15.60 25.00
N VAL A 542 25.52 15.12 24.24
CA VAL A 542 26.80 14.73 24.80
C VAL A 542 27.49 16.03 25.19
N PHE A 543 27.36 16.36 26.47
CA PHE A 543 28.05 17.44 27.15
C PHE A 543 29.48 17.59 26.60
N ASP A 544 29.87 18.76 26.08
CA ASP A 544 31.21 18.95 25.53
C ASP A 544 32.26 18.78 26.64
N ILE A 545 32.94 17.63 26.61
CA ILE A 545 33.60 16.99 27.76
C ILE A 545 35.10 17.29 27.84
N ARG A 546 35.67 18.09 26.94
CA ARG A 546 37.14 18.21 26.83
C ARG A 546 37.85 18.67 28.11
N SER A 547 37.14 19.30 29.05
CA SER A 547 37.67 19.79 30.33
C SER A 547 37.32 18.92 31.56
N LEU A 548 36.39 17.96 31.47
CA LEU A 548 35.97 17.12 32.59
C LEU A 548 36.91 15.92 32.80
N LYS A 549 37.52 15.80 33.98
CA LYS A 549 38.45 14.70 34.30
C LYS A 549 38.25 14.14 35.70
N ALA A 550 38.15 12.82 35.80
CA ALA A 550 38.16 12.07 37.07
C ALA A 550 39.46 11.28 37.19
N TYR A 551 40.32 11.60 38.16
CA TYR A 551 41.66 11.00 38.29
C TYR A 551 42.16 10.99 39.74
N PRO A 552 43.04 10.04 40.13
CA PRO A 552 43.45 8.89 39.34
C PRO A 552 42.30 7.89 39.20
N ASN A 553 42.19 7.27 38.03
CA ASN A 553 41.31 6.12 37.79
C ASN A 553 42.17 5.06 37.07
N PRO A 554 42.58 3.98 37.74
CA PRO A 554 42.06 3.47 39.01
C PRO A 554 42.40 4.31 40.25
N VAL A 555 41.46 4.43 41.19
CA VAL A 555 41.55 5.21 42.43
C VAL A 555 41.85 4.30 43.63
N SER A 556 42.70 4.76 44.55
CA SER A 556 42.86 4.14 45.88
C SER A 556 42.05 4.92 46.91
N ASP A 557 42.51 6.09 47.32
CA ASP A 557 41.93 6.73 48.52
C ASP A 557 41.04 7.93 48.20
N ARG A 558 41.40 8.69 47.15
CA ARG A 558 40.73 9.94 46.77
C ARG A 558 40.67 10.09 45.27
N LEU A 559 39.48 10.37 44.75
CA LEU A 559 39.25 10.72 43.37
C LEU A 559 39.16 12.25 43.25
N MET A 560 40.02 12.83 42.41
CA MET A 560 39.88 14.22 41.98
C MET A 560 38.90 14.28 40.82
N LEU A 561 37.93 15.17 40.90
CA LEU A 561 37.02 15.49 39.81
C LEU A 561 37.22 16.96 39.43
N LYS A 562 37.77 17.18 38.25
CA LYS A 562 37.90 18.50 37.63
C LYS A 562 36.70 18.72 36.74
N LEU A 563 35.92 19.76 37.04
CA LEU A 563 34.70 20.14 36.33
C LEU A 563 34.89 21.54 35.72
N PRO A 564 34.19 21.86 34.61
CA PRO A 564 33.97 23.25 34.22
C PRO A 564 33.29 24.06 35.33
N GLU A 565 33.21 25.37 35.15
CA GLU A 565 32.39 26.22 36.03
C GLU A 565 30.90 25.96 35.74
N GLY A 566 30.13 25.56 36.76
CA GLY A 566 28.74 25.16 36.60
C GLY A 566 28.13 24.63 37.90
N ASN A 567 26.84 24.30 37.87
CA ASN A 567 26.10 23.81 39.04
C ASN A 567 25.82 22.31 38.89
N TYR A 568 26.68 21.47 39.48
CA TYR A 568 26.60 20.03 39.29
C TYR A 568 26.02 19.29 40.50
N GLN A 569 25.20 18.28 40.22
CA GLN A 569 24.85 17.19 41.13
C GLN A 569 25.68 15.96 40.76
N ILE A 570 26.31 15.34 41.75
CA ILE A 570 27.19 14.19 41.50
C ILE A 570 26.72 13.01 42.34
N ILE A 571 26.59 11.85 41.71
CA ILE A 571 26.02 10.66 42.33
C ILE A 571 26.95 9.48 42.06
N LEU A 572 27.37 8.81 43.13
CA LEU A 572 28.14 7.57 43.06
C LEU A 572 27.20 6.38 43.19
N TYR A 573 27.29 5.44 42.26
CA TYR A 573 26.53 4.20 42.21
C TYR A 573 27.46 2.99 42.33
N SER A 574 26.92 1.91 42.88
CA SER A 574 27.53 0.58 42.71
C SER A 574 27.35 0.11 41.26
N ILE A 575 28.11 -0.89 40.85
CA ILE A 575 27.95 -1.50 39.51
C ILE A 575 26.56 -2.13 39.29
N LEU A 576 25.84 -2.43 40.38
CA LEU A 576 24.47 -2.97 40.35
C LEU A 576 23.40 -1.86 40.32
N GLY A 577 23.80 -0.58 40.17
CA GLY A 577 22.86 0.54 40.05
C GLY A 577 22.34 1.10 41.38
N ASN A 578 22.79 0.60 42.53
CA ASN A 578 22.38 1.15 43.83
C ASN A 578 23.08 2.50 44.09
N LYS A 579 22.30 3.54 44.43
CA LYS A 579 22.85 4.85 44.81
C LYS A 579 23.61 4.71 46.14
N LEU A 580 24.92 4.94 46.09
CA LEU A 580 25.80 4.85 47.27
C LEU A 580 25.96 6.19 47.96
N LYS A 581 26.11 7.26 47.19
CA LYS A 581 26.27 8.61 47.73
C LYS A 581 25.90 9.67 46.72
N GLU A 582 25.45 10.80 47.21
CA GLU A 582 25.12 11.98 46.43
C GLU A 582 25.85 13.19 47.02
N PHE A 583 26.38 14.03 46.16
CA PHE A 583 27.14 15.24 46.48
C PHE A 583 26.42 16.42 45.84
N SER A 584 26.06 17.41 46.67
CA SER A 584 25.38 18.63 46.24
C SER A 584 26.35 19.81 46.42
N LEU A 585 26.46 20.65 45.38
CA LEU A 585 27.26 21.89 45.33
C LEU A 585 28.77 21.69 45.40
N LEU A 586 29.42 21.83 44.25
CA LEU A 586 30.84 21.60 44.09
C LEU A 586 31.47 22.65 43.16
N GLU A 587 32.41 23.43 43.70
CA GLU A 587 33.29 24.29 42.89
C GLU A 587 34.25 23.45 42.04
N SER A 588 34.87 24.08 41.03
CA SER A 588 35.57 23.50 39.86
C SER A 588 36.72 22.49 40.11
N ASN A 589 36.98 22.06 41.36
CA ASN A 589 37.84 20.93 41.72
C ASN A 589 37.31 20.20 42.98
N THR A 590 36.60 19.10 42.78
CA THR A 590 36.05 18.27 43.88
C THR A 590 36.97 17.11 44.25
N GLN A 591 37.02 16.78 45.54
CA GLN A 591 37.58 15.51 46.01
C GLN A 591 36.49 14.59 46.54
N ILE A 592 36.42 13.38 45.99
CA ILE A 592 35.57 12.31 46.49
C ILE A 592 36.45 11.32 47.26
N ALA A 593 36.20 11.16 48.55
CA ALA A 593 36.85 10.15 49.37
C ALA A 593 36.34 8.76 48.99
N MET A 594 37.26 7.85 48.67
CA MET A 594 36.95 6.50 48.21
C MET A 594 37.36 5.41 49.21
N ASN A 595 37.93 5.79 50.36
CA ASN A 595 38.42 4.88 51.41
C ASN A 595 37.33 3.95 51.97
N ASP A 596 36.09 4.42 52.00
CA ASP A 596 34.98 3.70 52.64
C ASP A 596 34.33 2.68 51.70
N TYR A 597 34.77 2.61 50.43
CA TYR A 597 34.21 1.72 49.42
C TYR A 597 35.18 0.55 49.14
N PRO A 598 34.69 -0.71 49.12
CA PRO A 598 35.49 -1.88 48.76
C PRO A 598 36.13 -1.78 47.37
N THR A 599 37.23 -2.50 47.14
CA THR A 599 37.81 -2.72 45.81
C THR A 599 36.72 -3.21 44.85
N GLY A 600 36.59 -2.57 43.69
CA GLY A 600 35.50 -2.85 42.76
C GLY A 600 35.28 -1.77 41.70
N THR A 601 34.26 -1.99 40.85
CA THR A 601 33.84 -1.02 39.83
C THR A 601 32.66 -0.21 40.35
N TYR A 602 32.69 1.10 40.12
CA TYR A 602 31.65 2.04 40.48
C TYR A 602 31.29 2.92 39.28
N ILE A 603 30.11 3.52 39.31
CA ILE A 603 29.68 4.48 38.29
C ILE A 603 29.51 5.84 38.97
N LEU A 604 30.20 6.85 38.47
CA LEU A 604 30.01 8.23 38.88
C LEU A 604 29.14 8.94 37.85
N LYS A 605 27.93 9.31 38.24
CA LYS A 605 27.01 10.13 37.43
C LYS A 605 27.15 11.60 37.82
N ILE A 606 27.22 12.47 36.84
CA ILE A 606 27.37 13.92 36.98
C ILE A 606 26.21 14.54 36.21
N ILE A 607 25.43 15.42 36.84
CA ILE A 607 24.27 16.08 36.25
C ILE A 607 24.50 17.57 36.38
N ASP A 608 24.42 18.31 35.28
CA ASP A 608 24.40 19.78 35.29
C ASP A 608 22.96 20.22 35.57
N ASN A 609 22.75 20.92 36.69
CA ASN A 609 21.42 21.34 37.10
C ASN A 609 20.92 22.55 36.31
N THR A 610 21.78 23.26 35.58
CA THR A 610 21.41 24.45 34.80
C THR A 610 20.70 24.07 33.50
N ASP A 611 21.18 23.04 32.80
CA ASP A 611 20.62 22.57 31.52
C ASP A 611 20.17 21.09 31.54
N GLN A 612 20.17 20.44 32.71
CA GLN A 612 19.75 19.05 32.95
C GLN A 612 20.57 17.98 32.20
N LYS A 613 21.75 18.33 31.66
CA LYS A 613 22.62 17.38 30.96
C LYS A 613 23.33 16.44 31.93
N GLN A 614 23.68 15.23 31.50
CA GLN A 614 24.28 14.21 32.36
C GLN A 614 25.45 13.45 31.72
N LYS A 615 26.39 12.98 32.56
CA LYS A 615 27.52 12.11 32.16
C LYS A 615 27.76 11.02 33.19
N THR A 616 28.14 9.82 32.74
CA THR A 616 28.64 8.74 33.61
C THR A 616 30.13 8.45 33.39
N ILE A 617 30.85 8.12 34.45
CA ILE A 617 32.26 7.72 34.43
C ILE A 617 32.40 6.41 35.19
N LYS A 618 32.94 5.39 34.52
CA LYS A 618 33.35 4.14 35.16
C LYS A 618 34.59 4.37 36.02
N LEU A 619 34.50 4.09 37.31
CA LEU A 619 35.60 4.19 38.27
C LEU A 619 36.03 2.80 38.72
N ILE A 620 37.35 2.58 38.78
CA ILE A 620 37.94 1.35 39.31
C ILE A 620 38.59 1.69 40.65
N LYS A 621 38.03 1.20 41.75
CA LYS A 621 38.65 1.26 43.09
C LYS A 621 39.59 0.08 43.24
N LYS A 622 40.88 0.35 43.48
CA LYS A 622 41.88 -0.67 43.83
C LYS A 622 41.97 -0.87 45.33
#